data_AF-A0A4Y2F9T5-F1
#
_entry.id   AF-A0A4Y2F9T5-F1
#
_cell.length_a   1.000
_cell.length_b   1.000
_cell.length_c   1.000
_cell.angle_alpha   90.00
_cell.angle_beta   90.00
_cell.angle_gamma   90.00
#
_symmetry.space_group_name_H-M   'P 1'
#
loop_
_entity.id
_entity.type
_entity.pdbx_description
1 polymer ?
#
loop_
_entity_poly.entity_id
_entity_poly.type
_entity_poly.pdbx_seq_one_letter_code
_entity_poly.pdbx_strand_id
1 'polypeptide(L)'
;MARIVRHNDESVREGYIRNGGKEVKLFTSALKAFQCNNRIVMAQRKHLDDFLLGRIIGRLECGRTQLEVSEELGIAQSVISRLWQRFQDDGNVSRCYSTGRPRVTTPNEDRYLAVTAKRNRRSTASDLSRQLSSATGTTVSRQTVYRRLGHIGLYARRPVRCVPLTATHCRLRLAWIREHALWTPQQWSCVMFSDESRFSLQSDSRRTFIWRAPGTRYHQEKTIERHRYGDAGWLIWGGIIHGSTTDLHVQSVTMTGHIYRDVILEQHVRLFRGAMGAEFLFMDDNARPHHANIVGECLQS
;
A
#
# COMPACT_ATOMS: atom_id res chain seq x y z
N MET A 1 -27.42 3.98 29.89
CA MET A 1 -26.82 5.04 30.74
C MET A 1 -25.39 5.31 30.26
N ALA A 2 -25.07 6.58 30.05
CA ALA A 2 -23.75 7.07 29.58
C ALA A 2 -22.80 7.38 30.75
N ARG A 3 -21.48 7.17 30.59
CA ARG A 3 -20.36 8.04 31.05
C ARG A 3 -18.97 7.42 30.73
N ILE A 4 -18.13 8.05 29.89
CA ILE A 4 -16.99 9.00 30.18
C ILE A 4 -15.72 8.25 30.65
N VAL A 5 -14.60 8.08 29.89
CA VAL A 5 -13.52 8.96 29.32
C VAL A 5 -12.19 8.87 30.11
N ARG A 6 -11.15 8.39 29.38
CA ARG A 6 -9.69 8.70 29.30
C ARG A 6 -8.81 8.94 30.54
N HIS A 7 -7.59 8.39 30.48
CA HIS A 7 -6.35 9.21 30.48
C HIS A 7 -5.19 8.50 29.73
N ASN A 8 -4.59 9.21 28.78
CA ASN A 8 -3.24 8.97 28.27
C ASN A 8 -2.27 9.62 29.27
N ASP A 9 -1.03 9.14 29.40
CA ASP A 9 0.09 10.08 29.55
C ASP A 9 1.39 9.46 29.02
N GLU A 10 1.98 10.22 28.09
CA GLU A 10 3.35 10.11 27.61
C GLU A 10 4.30 10.63 28.69
N SER A 11 5.47 10.00 28.85
CA SER A 11 6.60 10.65 29.52
C SER A 11 7.86 10.49 28.67
N VAL A 12 8.31 11.62 28.13
CA VAL A 12 9.51 11.84 27.32
C VAL A 12 10.59 12.49 28.21
N ARG A 13 11.80 11.89 28.17
CA ARG A 13 13.18 12.45 28.30
C ARG A 13 13.61 13.32 29.50
N GLU A 14 14.79 12.98 30.03
CA GLU A 14 16.04 13.79 30.24
C GLU A 14 16.93 12.99 31.22
N GLY A 15 18.27 12.83 31.16
CA GLY A 15 19.34 13.47 30.39
C GLY A 15 20.34 14.16 31.33
N TYR A 16 21.35 13.48 31.91
CA TYR A 16 22.54 14.13 32.49
C TYR A 16 23.80 13.21 32.50
N ILE A 17 24.89 13.70 31.91
CA ILE A 17 26.26 13.17 31.98
C ILE A 17 27.05 14.05 32.96
N ARG A 18 27.75 13.44 33.93
CA ARG A 18 28.66 14.12 34.86
C ARG A 18 30.11 13.96 34.43
N ASN A 19 30.81 15.08 34.27
CA ASN A 19 32.25 15.20 34.12
C ASN A 19 32.93 15.30 35.51
N GLY A 20 34.03 14.58 35.69
CA GLY A 20 35.07 14.81 36.69
C GLY A 20 36.33 14.14 36.12
N GLY A 21 37.43 14.84 35.83
CA GLY A 21 38.12 15.82 36.64
C GLY A 21 39.39 15.13 37.15
N LYS A 22 40.55 15.45 36.55
CA LYS A 22 41.91 15.28 37.12
C LYS A 22 42.94 15.99 36.24
N GLU A 23 43.42 17.12 36.76
CA GLU A 23 44.70 17.74 36.37
C GLU A 23 45.88 16.92 36.93
N VAL A 24 46.96 16.84 36.16
CA VAL A 24 48.31 16.61 36.70
C VAL A 24 49.28 17.57 35.98
N LYS A 25 49.79 18.54 36.74
CA LYS A 25 50.99 19.37 36.50
C LYS A 25 52.21 18.52 36.94
N LEU A 26 53.44 18.56 36.41
CA LEU A 26 54.28 19.44 35.59
C LEU A 26 55.47 18.57 35.12
N PHE A 27 56.15 18.90 34.02
CA PHE A 27 57.60 19.16 34.04
C PHE A 27 58.06 19.73 32.69
N THR A 28 59.01 20.64 32.81
CA THR A 28 59.47 21.67 31.88
C THR A 28 60.44 21.18 30.82
N SER A 29 60.43 21.91 29.69
CA SER A 29 61.58 22.30 28.86
C SER A 29 62.51 21.21 28.30
N ALA A 30 62.38 20.96 26.99
CA ALA A 30 63.46 20.96 25.99
C ALA A 30 63.14 19.95 24.88
N LEU A 31 62.60 20.44 23.76
CA LEU A 31 62.78 19.89 22.40
C LEU A 31 62.07 20.81 21.40
N LYS A 32 62.48 22.08 21.36
CA LYS A 32 62.35 22.92 20.17
C LYS A 32 63.50 22.55 19.24
N ALA A 33 63.27 21.56 18.38
CA ALA A 33 63.84 21.43 17.05
C ALA A 33 63.45 20.04 16.50
N PHE A 34 63.13 19.97 15.21
CA PHE A 34 62.72 18.77 14.48
C PHE A 34 61.28 18.27 14.69
N GLN A 35 60.31 19.02 14.16
CA GLN A 35 59.33 18.44 13.21
C GLN A 35 58.64 19.58 12.45
N CYS A 36 59.34 20.10 11.43
CA CYS A 36 58.64 20.42 10.20
C CYS A 36 58.00 19.11 9.72
N ASN A 37 56.68 19.04 9.67
CA ASN A 37 55.95 18.28 8.66
C ASN A 37 54.46 18.62 8.74
N ASN A 38 54.05 19.49 7.81
CA ASN A 38 52.76 19.45 7.13
C ASN A 38 51.58 18.87 7.92
N ARG A 39 51.00 19.68 8.80
CA ARG A 39 49.57 19.57 9.10
C ARG A 39 48.81 20.09 7.88
N ILE A 40 48.68 19.25 6.85
CA ILE A 40 47.61 19.41 5.86
C ILE A 40 46.32 19.16 6.65
N VAL A 41 45.77 20.22 7.23
CA VAL A 41 44.37 20.23 7.60
C VAL A 41 43.64 20.03 6.27
N MET A 42 43.08 18.83 6.07
CA MET A 42 42.21 18.54 4.93
C MET A 42 40.99 19.45 5.03
N ALA A 43 41.13 20.69 4.53
CA ALA A 43 40.02 21.60 4.38
C ALA A 43 39.00 20.92 3.48
N GLN A 44 37.78 20.69 4.00
CA GLN A 44 36.67 20.25 3.20
C GLN A 44 36.54 21.21 2.00
N ARG A 45 36.72 20.69 0.78
CA ARG A 45 36.52 21.46 -0.44
C ARG A 45 35.06 21.88 -0.49
N LYS A 46 34.77 23.14 -0.16
CA LYS A 46 33.44 23.72 -0.29
C LYS A 46 33.24 24.14 -1.76
N HIS A 47 32.08 23.80 -2.31
CA HIS A 47 31.69 24.29 -3.62
C HIS A 47 31.39 25.79 -3.53
N LEU A 48 31.78 26.54 -4.56
CA LEU A 48 31.41 27.94 -4.72
C LEU A 48 29.93 28.03 -5.08
N ASP A 49 29.26 29.03 -4.54
CA ASP A 49 27.86 29.34 -4.81
C ASP A 49 27.69 29.92 -6.23
N ASP A 50 26.55 29.66 -6.87
CA ASP A 50 26.29 30.08 -8.27
C ASP A 50 26.33 31.61 -8.41
N PHE A 51 25.88 32.35 -7.40
CA PHE A 51 25.98 33.81 -7.37
C PHE A 51 27.44 34.29 -7.34
N LEU A 52 28.27 33.63 -6.52
CA LEU A 52 29.69 33.95 -6.41
C LEU A 52 30.45 33.60 -7.71
N LEU A 53 30.09 32.50 -8.36
CA LEU A 53 30.62 32.11 -9.67
C LEU A 53 30.27 33.15 -10.75
N GLY A 54 29.02 33.62 -10.80
CA GLY A 54 28.60 34.68 -11.72
C GLY A 54 29.36 36.00 -11.49
N ARG A 55 29.61 36.34 -10.22
CA ARG A 55 30.37 37.55 -9.84
C ARG A 55 31.85 37.46 -10.24
N ILE A 56 32.44 36.27 -10.26
CA ILE A 56 33.81 36.04 -10.75
C ILE A 56 33.84 36.25 -12.27
N ILE A 57 32.91 35.62 -12.99
CA ILE A 57 32.86 35.66 -14.45
C ILE A 57 32.60 37.07 -14.95
N GLY A 58 31.63 37.79 -14.39
CA GLY A 58 31.36 39.18 -14.78
C GLY A 58 32.56 40.11 -14.60
N ARG A 59 33.40 39.89 -13.57
CA ARG A 59 34.65 40.66 -13.39
C ARG A 59 35.71 40.33 -14.44
N LEU A 60 35.82 39.06 -14.83
CA LEU A 60 36.75 38.61 -15.86
C LEU A 60 36.32 39.11 -17.25
N GLU A 61 35.01 39.14 -17.54
CA GLU A 61 34.46 39.72 -18.77
C GLU A 61 34.71 41.23 -18.86
N CYS A 62 34.73 41.95 -17.73
CA CYS A 62 35.14 43.36 -17.66
C CYS A 62 36.66 43.58 -17.81
N GLY A 63 37.45 42.55 -18.11
CA GLY A 63 38.88 42.66 -18.39
C GLY A 63 39.78 42.72 -17.14
N ARG A 64 39.26 42.42 -15.94
CA ARG A 64 40.10 42.32 -14.73
C ARG A 64 41.01 41.10 -14.78
N THR A 65 42.18 41.19 -14.14
CA THR A 65 43.12 40.07 -14.11
C THR A 65 42.66 39.00 -13.11
N GLN A 66 43.03 37.74 -13.36
CA GLN A 66 42.65 36.63 -12.45
C GLN A 66 43.25 36.80 -11.04
N LEU A 67 44.39 37.49 -10.93
CA LEU A 67 45.05 37.77 -9.65
C LEU A 67 44.25 38.81 -8.83
N GLU A 68 43.80 39.89 -9.45
CA GLU A 68 42.95 40.90 -8.80
C GLU A 68 41.65 40.29 -8.27
N VAL A 69 41.01 39.43 -9.07
CA VAL A 69 39.77 38.74 -8.66
C VAL A 69 40.04 37.72 -7.54
N SER A 70 41.22 37.08 -7.55
CA SER A 70 41.66 36.14 -6.50
C SER A 70 41.85 36.85 -5.16
N GLU A 71 42.53 38.00 -5.17
CA GLU A 71 42.80 38.80 -3.96
C GLU A 71 41.53 39.44 -3.40
N GLU A 72 40.66 39.99 -4.27
CA GLU A 72 39.42 40.65 -3.86
C GLU A 72 38.42 39.66 -3.23
N LEU A 73 38.31 38.45 -3.77
CA LEU A 73 37.32 37.46 -3.33
C LEU A 73 37.90 36.41 -2.36
N GLY A 74 39.21 36.41 -2.12
CA GLY A 74 39.88 35.43 -1.26
C GLY A 74 39.80 33.99 -1.80
N ILE A 75 39.64 33.82 -3.12
CA ILE A 75 39.53 32.52 -3.78
C ILE A 75 40.83 32.24 -4.50
N ALA A 76 41.39 31.04 -4.36
CA ALA A 76 42.62 30.68 -5.04
C ALA A 76 42.52 30.88 -6.56
N GLN A 77 43.51 31.56 -7.15
CA GLN A 77 43.59 31.82 -8.60
C GLN A 77 43.41 30.56 -9.45
N SER A 78 43.86 29.39 -8.99
CA SER A 78 43.67 28.11 -9.70
C SER A 78 42.19 27.69 -9.85
N VAL A 79 41.31 28.12 -8.96
CA VAL A 79 39.86 27.87 -9.03
C VAL A 79 39.22 28.83 -10.04
N ILE A 80 39.64 30.10 -10.03
CA ILE A 80 39.21 31.13 -10.98
C ILE A 80 39.62 30.76 -12.41
N SER A 81 40.87 30.33 -12.60
CA SER A 81 41.37 29.87 -13.90
C SER A 81 40.58 28.67 -14.45
N ARG A 82 40.33 27.66 -13.62
CA ARG A 82 39.50 26.49 -14.00
C ARG A 82 38.05 26.87 -14.32
N LEU A 83 37.48 27.80 -13.56
CA LEU A 83 36.14 28.33 -13.83
C LEU A 83 36.09 29.08 -15.15
N TRP A 84 37.07 29.95 -15.40
CA TRP A 84 37.15 30.74 -16.62
C TRP A 84 37.30 29.87 -17.86
N GLN A 85 38.18 28.86 -17.83
CA GLN A 85 38.30 27.87 -18.91
C GLN A 85 36.98 27.15 -19.16
N ARG A 86 36.34 26.62 -18.09
CA ARG A 86 35.05 25.95 -18.23
C ARG A 86 33.95 26.86 -18.78
N PHE A 87 33.96 28.13 -18.41
CA PHE A 87 32.99 29.10 -18.95
C PHE A 87 33.23 29.39 -20.43
N GLN A 88 34.49 29.49 -20.87
CA GLN A 88 34.82 29.66 -22.29
C GLN A 88 34.44 28.42 -23.12
N ASP A 89 34.54 27.23 -22.54
CA ASP A 89 34.22 25.97 -23.22
C ASP A 89 32.70 25.69 -23.29
N ASP A 90 31.99 25.79 -22.15
CA ASP A 90 30.59 25.36 -22.01
C ASP A 90 29.58 26.52 -22.07
N GLY A 91 30.02 27.77 -21.89
CA GLY A 91 29.15 28.95 -21.74
C GLY A 91 28.28 28.94 -20.48
N ASN A 92 28.44 27.94 -19.60
CA ASN A 92 27.59 27.74 -18.43
C ASN A 92 28.40 27.83 -17.12
N VAL A 93 27.92 28.67 -16.22
CA VAL A 93 28.49 28.90 -14.89
C VAL A 93 28.09 27.81 -13.90
N SER A 94 26.86 27.29 -14.05
CA SER A 94 26.28 26.34 -13.12
C SER A 94 26.91 24.97 -13.23
N ARG A 95 26.79 24.20 -12.14
CA ARG A 95 27.31 22.85 -12.06
C ARG A 95 26.54 21.90 -12.98
N CYS A 96 27.26 21.15 -13.82
CA CYS A 96 26.69 19.96 -14.46
C CYS A 96 26.48 18.87 -13.40
N TYR A 97 25.26 18.33 -13.31
CA TYR A 97 25.00 17.17 -12.44
C TYR A 97 25.90 16.02 -12.86
N SER A 98 26.70 15.50 -11.92
CA SER A 98 27.50 14.30 -12.17
C SER A 98 26.56 13.14 -12.47
N THR A 99 26.91 12.34 -13.47
CA THR A 99 26.22 11.07 -13.71
C THR A 99 26.31 10.23 -12.43
N GLY A 100 25.15 9.90 -11.87
CA GLY A 100 25.07 9.08 -10.66
C GLY A 100 25.62 7.67 -10.93
N ARG A 101 25.72 6.87 -9.87
CA ARG A 101 26.13 5.46 -9.98
C ARG A 101 25.27 4.76 -11.06
N PRO A 102 25.90 4.06 -12.04
CA PRO A 102 25.16 3.30 -13.04
C PRO A 102 24.19 2.32 -12.40
N ARG A 103 23.06 2.13 -13.07
CA ARG A 103 22.04 1.18 -12.63
C ARG A 103 22.56 -0.24 -12.80
N VAL A 104 22.23 -1.11 -11.85
CA VAL A 104 22.47 -2.56 -11.96
C VAL A 104 21.65 -3.17 -13.09
N THR A 105 20.47 -2.61 -13.36
CA THR A 105 19.58 -3.12 -14.42
C THR A 105 19.62 -2.26 -15.67
N THR A 106 19.45 -2.91 -16.81
CA THR A 106 19.28 -2.28 -18.12
C THR A 106 17.80 -2.00 -18.42
N PRO A 107 17.49 -1.09 -19.37
CA PRO A 107 16.10 -0.85 -19.79
C PRO A 107 15.38 -2.09 -20.33
N ASN A 108 16.11 -3.02 -20.96
CA ASN A 108 15.55 -4.26 -21.48
C ASN A 108 15.16 -5.22 -20.36
N GLU A 109 15.97 -5.31 -19.31
CA GLU A 109 15.66 -6.09 -18.10
C GLU A 109 14.47 -5.50 -17.34
N ASP A 110 14.39 -4.17 -17.23
CA ASP A 110 13.24 -3.49 -16.63
C ASP A 110 11.94 -3.80 -17.42
N ARG A 111 12.03 -3.86 -18.75
CA ARG A 111 10.92 -4.26 -19.63
C ARG A 111 10.56 -5.74 -19.44
N TYR A 112 11.55 -6.62 -19.32
CA TYR A 112 11.33 -8.04 -19.03
C TYR A 112 10.59 -8.21 -17.70
N LEU A 113 11.04 -7.53 -16.63
CA LEU A 113 10.36 -7.56 -15.33
C LEU A 113 8.90 -7.12 -15.44
N ALA A 114 8.61 -6.05 -16.18
CA ALA A 114 7.24 -5.57 -16.37
C ALA A 114 6.35 -6.56 -17.13
N VAL A 115 6.87 -7.15 -18.21
CA VAL A 115 6.13 -8.15 -19.01
C VAL A 115 5.86 -9.40 -18.17
N THR A 116 6.87 -9.90 -17.47
CA THR A 116 6.75 -11.10 -16.62
C THR A 116 5.79 -10.87 -15.46
N ALA A 117 5.84 -9.69 -14.81
CA ALA A 117 4.89 -9.31 -13.77
C ALA A 117 3.45 -9.14 -14.29
N LYS A 118 3.25 -8.65 -15.52
CA LYS A 118 1.92 -8.57 -16.14
C LYS A 118 1.38 -9.94 -16.55
N ARG A 119 2.26 -10.84 -17.04
CA ARG A 119 1.91 -12.21 -17.43
C ARG A 119 1.51 -13.05 -16.22
N ASN A 120 2.30 -12.99 -15.15
CA ASN A 120 1.97 -13.61 -13.87
C ASN A 120 1.90 -12.57 -12.75
N ARG A 121 0.71 -11.98 -12.60
CA ARG A 121 0.46 -10.91 -11.62
C ARG A 121 0.64 -11.36 -10.17
N ARG A 122 0.63 -12.67 -9.89
CA ARG A 122 0.76 -13.24 -8.54
C ARG A 122 2.20 -13.57 -8.17
N SER A 123 3.15 -13.49 -9.11
CA SER A 123 4.57 -13.74 -8.82
C SER A 123 5.08 -12.82 -7.72
N THR A 124 5.83 -13.37 -6.77
CA THR A 124 6.47 -12.54 -5.76
C THR A 124 7.64 -11.75 -6.36
N ALA A 125 8.05 -10.66 -5.72
CA ALA A 125 9.24 -9.93 -6.15
C ALA A 125 10.51 -10.80 -6.09
N SER A 126 10.56 -11.81 -5.23
CA SER A 126 11.64 -12.78 -5.16
C SER A 126 11.62 -13.73 -6.35
N ASP A 127 10.44 -14.20 -6.76
CA ASP A 127 10.31 -15.06 -7.95
C ASP A 127 10.66 -14.30 -9.24
N LEU A 128 10.25 -13.04 -9.35
CA LEU A 128 10.63 -12.17 -10.47
C LEU A 128 12.14 -11.92 -10.53
N SER A 129 12.79 -11.72 -9.38
CA SER A 129 14.24 -11.62 -9.29
C SER A 129 14.93 -12.91 -9.77
N ARG A 130 14.46 -14.07 -9.30
CA ARG A 130 15.00 -15.37 -9.71
C ARG A 130 14.84 -15.59 -11.21
N GLN A 131 13.67 -15.28 -11.77
CA GLN A 131 13.40 -15.40 -13.21
C GLN A 131 14.31 -14.48 -14.03
N LEU A 132 14.52 -13.24 -13.60
CA LEU A 132 15.45 -12.31 -14.26
C LEU A 132 16.89 -12.86 -14.22
N SER A 133 17.32 -13.34 -13.05
CA SER A 133 18.66 -13.91 -12.89
C SER A 133 18.87 -15.13 -13.80
N SER A 134 17.86 -16.00 -13.95
CA SER A 134 17.94 -17.15 -14.86
C SER A 134 17.95 -16.75 -16.34
N ALA A 135 17.30 -15.64 -16.71
CA ALA A 135 17.18 -15.20 -18.10
C ALA A 135 18.36 -14.35 -18.58
N THR A 136 18.92 -13.50 -17.71
CA THR A 136 19.93 -12.49 -18.10
C THR A 136 21.22 -12.60 -17.30
N GLY A 137 21.27 -13.42 -16.25
CA GLY A 137 22.44 -13.55 -15.37
C GLY A 137 22.55 -12.45 -14.31
N THR A 138 21.75 -11.38 -14.42
CA THR A 138 21.77 -10.25 -13.49
C THR A 138 21.03 -10.57 -12.19
N THR A 139 21.76 -10.56 -11.08
CA THR A 139 21.19 -10.77 -9.75
C THR A 139 20.68 -9.44 -9.17
N VAL A 140 19.39 -9.39 -8.83
CA VAL A 140 18.75 -8.18 -8.29
C VAL A 140 18.07 -8.45 -6.96
N SER A 141 18.16 -7.50 -6.04
CA SER A 141 17.43 -7.59 -4.78
C SER A 141 15.92 -7.46 -4.99
N ARG A 142 15.12 -8.01 -4.07
CA ARG A 142 13.66 -7.81 -4.03
C ARG A 142 13.27 -6.33 -4.06
N GLN A 143 14.03 -5.47 -3.38
CA GLN A 143 13.78 -4.04 -3.31
C GLN A 143 14.02 -3.34 -4.66
N THR A 144 15.02 -3.81 -5.43
CA THR A 144 15.27 -3.34 -6.79
C THR A 144 14.06 -3.64 -7.68
N VAL A 145 13.52 -4.86 -7.62
CA VAL A 145 12.31 -5.24 -8.38
C VAL A 145 11.12 -4.33 -8.05
N TYR A 146 10.87 -4.05 -6.76
CA TYR A 146 9.82 -3.11 -6.37
C TYR A 146 10.02 -1.71 -6.94
N ARG A 147 11.24 -1.18 -6.87
CA ARG A 147 11.56 0.15 -7.43
C ARG A 147 11.33 0.18 -8.93
N ARG A 148 11.80 -0.84 -9.66
CA ARG A 148 11.64 -0.94 -11.13
C ARG A 148 10.19 -1.03 -11.55
N LEU A 149 9.43 -1.92 -10.93
CA LEU A 149 8.01 -2.03 -11.21
C LEU A 149 7.26 -0.75 -10.81
N GLY A 150 7.66 -0.10 -9.71
CA GLY A 150 7.11 1.18 -9.28
C GLY A 150 7.33 2.31 -10.27
N HIS A 151 8.51 2.39 -10.91
CA HIS A 151 8.77 3.36 -11.99
C HIS A 151 7.87 3.14 -13.22
N ILE A 152 7.38 1.92 -13.42
CA ILE A 152 6.47 1.53 -14.51
C ILE A 152 5.00 1.63 -14.07
N GLY A 153 4.75 2.05 -12.83
CA GLY A 153 3.40 2.20 -12.27
C GLY A 153 2.76 0.88 -11.81
N LEU A 154 3.53 -0.19 -11.65
CA LEU A 154 3.06 -1.47 -11.11
C LEU A 154 3.39 -1.59 -9.63
N TYR A 155 2.35 -1.80 -8.82
CA TYR A 155 2.50 -1.91 -7.38
C TYR A 155 1.91 -3.22 -6.87
N ALA A 156 2.61 -3.85 -5.92
CA ALA A 156 2.05 -4.97 -5.18
C ALA A 156 0.91 -4.47 -4.29
N ARG A 157 -0.30 -4.96 -4.54
CA ARG A 157 -1.51 -4.60 -3.80
C ARG A 157 -2.35 -5.84 -3.54
N ARG A 158 -3.15 -5.81 -2.49
CA ARG A 158 -4.13 -6.87 -2.26
C ARG A 158 -5.20 -6.82 -3.38
N PRO A 159 -5.51 -7.95 -4.02
CA PRO A 159 -6.62 -8.05 -4.94
C PRO A 159 -7.94 -7.91 -4.19
N VAL A 160 -8.98 -7.46 -4.89
CA VAL A 160 -10.35 -7.55 -4.36
C VAL A 160 -10.80 -8.99 -4.42
N ARG A 161 -11.44 -9.46 -3.34
CA ARG A 161 -12.18 -10.70 -3.36
C ARG A 161 -13.64 -10.40 -3.58
N CYS A 162 -14.18 -10.93 -4.67
CA CYS A 162 -15.58 -10.81 -5.00
C CYS A 162 -16.00 -12.04 -5.79
N VAL A 163 -17.29 -12.32 -5.78
CA VAL A 163 -17.90 -13.24 -6.75
C VAL A 163 -17.96 -12.48 -8.08
N PRO A 164 -17.40 -13.02 -9.17
CA PRO A 164 -17.50 -12.37 -10.48
C PRO A 164 -18.97 -12.31 -10.89
N LEU A 165 -19.42 -11.11 -11.29
CA LEU A 165 -20.79 -10.92 -11.75
C LEU A 165 -20.84 -11.18 -13.26
N THR A 166 -21.79 -12.01 -13.68
CA THR A 166 -22.11 -12.16 -15.11
C THR A 166 -22.88 -10.93 -15.59
N ALA A 167 -22.90 -10.69 -16.90
CA ALA A 167 -23.70 -9.60 -17.48
C ALA A 167 -25.19 -9.71 -17.10
N THR A 168 -25.71 -10.93 -16.99
CA THR A 168 -27.08 -11.20 -16.50
C THR A 168 -27.25 -10.78 -15.04
N HIS A 169 -26.32 -11.13 -14.15
CA HIS A 169 -26.37 -10.68 -12.76
C HIS A 169 -26.35 -9.15 -12.66
N CYS A 170 -25.51 -8.48 -13.44
CA CYS A 170 -25.46 -7.01 -13.46
C CYS A 170 -26.80 -6.40 -13.85
N ARG A 171 -27.46 -6.95 -14.89
CA ARG A 171 -28.76 -6.48 -15.36
C ARG A 171 -29.85 -6.68 -14.31
N LEU A 172 -29.95 -7.88 -13.73
CA LEU A 172 -30.96 -8.21 -12.72
C LEU A 172 -30.79 -7.37 -11.45
N ARG A 173 -29.55 -7.21 -10.97
CA ARG A 173 -29.27 -6.34 -9.81
C ARG A 173 -29.62 -4.88 -10.09
N LEU A 174 -29.35 -4.38 -11.29
CA LEU A 174 -29.70 -3.01 -11.66
C LEU A 174 -31.22 -2.80 -11.72
N ALA A 175 -31.96 -3.75 -12.28
CA ALA A 175 -33.42 -3.72 -12.29
C ALA A 175 -33.99 -3.71 -10.88
N TRP A 176 -33.53 -4.65 -10.03
CA TRP A 176 -33.95 -4.72 -8.62
C TRP A 176 -33.66 -3.42 -7.86
N ILE A 177 -32.46 -2.85 -8.03
CA ILE A 177 -32.12 -1.56 -7.40
C ILE A 177 -33.07 -0.46 -7.88
N ARG A 178 -33.39 -0.39 -9.17
CA ARG A 178 -34.29 0.65 -9.70
C ARG A 178 -35.71 0.52 -9.14
N GLU A 179 -36.22 -0.71 -9.02
CA GLU A 179 -37.54 -0.99 -8.43
C GLU A 179 -37.62 -0.58 -6.96
N HIS A 180 -36.54 -0.76 -6.21
CA HIS A 180 -36.50 -0.51 -4.77
C HIS A 180 -35.84 0.84 -4.40
N ALA A 181 -35.43 1.64 -5.38
CA ALA A 181 -34.67 2.88 -5.16
C ALA A 181 -35.47 3.95 -4.40
N LEU A 182 -36.80 3.94 -4.56
CA LEU A 182 -37.72 4.91 -3.95
C LEU A 182 -38.44 4.35 -2.72
N TRP A 183 -38.04 3.17 -2.23
CA TRP A 183 -38.64 2.60 -1.03
C TRP A 183 -38.34 3.45 0.20
N THR A 184 -39.39 3.66 1.01
CA THR A 184 -39.33 4.41 2.26
C THR A 184 -38.68 3.59 3.37
N PRO A 185 -38.11 4.24 4.41
CA PRO A 185 -37.60 3.53 5.58
C PRO A 185 -38.64 2.63 6.26
N GLN A 186 -39.93 3.02 6.21
CA GLN A 186 -41.04 2.23 6.74
C GLN A 186 -41.20 0.92 5.95
N GLN A 187 -41.14 0.98 4.62
CA GLN A 187 -41.17 -0.23 3.79
C GLN A 187 -39.97 -1.14 4.07
N TRP A 188 -38.77 -0.57 4.22
CA TRP A 188 -37.59 -1.34 4.60
C TRP A 188 -37.68 -1.93 6.02
N SER A 189 -38.41 -1.28 6.93
CA SER A 189 -38.55 -1.77 8.31
C SER A 189 -39.33 -3.09 8.39
N CYS A 190 -40.13 -3.40 7.37
CA CYS A 190 -40.89 -4.63 7.27
C CYS A 190 -40.13 -5.79 6.60
N VAL A 191 -38.89 -5.56 6.13
CA VAL A 191 -38.07 -6.57 5.45
C VAL A 191 -37.15 -7.28 6.44
N MET A 192 -37.31 -8.59 6.57
CA MET A 192 -36.32 -9.47 7.22
C MET A 192 -35.28 -9.91 6.21
N PHE A 193 -34.02 -9.56 6.46
CA PHE A 193 -32.87 -10.08 5.72
C PHE A 193 -32.35 -11.33 6.41
N SER A 194 -32.07 -12.37 5.65
CA SER A 194 -31.45 -13.60 6.15
C SER A 194 -30.27 -14.02 5.30
N ASP A 195 -29.31 -14.72 5.91
CA ASP A 195 -28.16 -15.29 5.20
C ASP A 195 -27.57 -16.46 6.02
N GLU A 196 -26.88 -17.38 5.34
CA GLU A 196 -26.08 -18.43 5.94
C GLU A 196 -24.60 -18.09 5.91
N SER A 197 -23.99 -17.95 7.09
CA SER A 197 -22.56 -17.73 7.24
C SER A 197 -21.84 -18.97 7.73
N ARG A 198 -20.77 -19.38 7.02
CA ARG A 198 -19.92 -20.50 7.44
C ARG A 198 -18.73 -20.02 8.28
N PHE A 199 -18.58 -20.60 9.46
CA PHE A 199 -17.48 -20.34 10.40
C PHE A 199 -16.54 -21.54 10.46
N SER A 200 -15.25 -21.31 10.25
CA SER A 200 -14.20 -22.34 10.31
C SER A 200 -13.11 -21.94 11.32
N LEU A 201 -12.59 -22.93 12.04
CA LEU A 201 -11.47 -22.73 12.98
C LEU A 201 -10.14 -22.44 12.28
N GLN A 202 -10.01 -22.85 11.02
CA GLN A 202 -8.84 -22.50 10.21
C GLN A 202 -8.99 -21.09 9.66
N SER A 203 -8.04 -20.22 9.99
CA SER A 203 -7.96 -18.89 9.38
C SER A 203 -7.47 -19.03 7.94
N ASP A 204 -8.21 -18.45 6.99
CA ASP A 204 -7.75 -18.31 5.63
C ASP A 204 -6.66 -17.23 5.52
N SER A 205 -5.43 -17.55 5.97
CA SER A 205 -4.25 -16.67 5.90
C SER A 205 -3.77 -16.53 4.45
N ARG A 206 -4.58 -15.89 3.61
CA ARG A 206 -4.32 -15.65 2.19
C ARG A 206 -3.87 -14.20 1.98
N ARG A 207 -2.69 -13.83 2.51
CA ARG A 207 -2.00 -12.55 2.20
C ARG A 207 -1.43 -12.58 0.78
N THR A 208 -2.29 -12.72 -0.21
CA THR A 208 -1.92 -12.70 -1.63
C THR A 208 -1.80 -11.25 -2.10
N PHE A 209 -0.71 -10.93 -2.76
CA PHE A 209 -0.53 -9.65 -3.46
C PHE A 209 -0.53 -9.91 -4.97
N ILE A 210 -1.03 -8.93 -5.70
CA ILE A 210 -0.92 -8.88 -7.15
C ILE A 210 -0.24 -7.60 -7.61
N TRP A 211 0.53 -7.66 -8.69
CA TRP A 211 1.03 -6.48 -9.37
C TRP A 211 -0.09 -5.83 -10.17
N ARG A 212 -0.44 -4.59 -9.81
CA ARG A 212 -1.45 -3.82 -10.54
C ARG A 212 -1.14 -2.33 -10.59
N ALA A 213 -1.63 -1.70 -11.65
CA ALA A 213 -1.64 -0.27 -11.79
C ALA A 213 -2.72 0.38 -10.89
N PRO A 214 -2.54 1.64 -10.47
CA PRO A 214 -3.60 2.44 -9.84
C PRO A 214 -4.88 2.46 -10.70
N GLY A 215 -6.04 2.68 -10.06
CA GLY A 215 -7.36 2.70 -10.73
C GLY A 215 -7.89 1.34 -11.17
N THR A 216 -7.04 0.35 -11.41
CA THR A 216 -7.48 -0.94 -11.99
C THR A 216 -7.98 -1.97 -10.97
N ARG A 217 -8.57 -1.54 -9.86
CA ARG A 217 -8.91 -2.41 -8.72
C ARG A 217 -9.94 -3.50 -9.04
N TYR A 218 -10.95 -3.17 -9.86
CA TYR A 218 -12.14 -4.00 -10.08
C TYR A 218 -12.16 -4.71 -11.44
N HIS A 219 -11.08 -4.65 -12.22
CA HIS A 219 -11.03 -5.47 -13.44
C HIS A 219 -11.00 -6.94 -13.07
N GLN A 220 -11.77 -7.74 -13.81
CA GLN A 220 -11.94 -9.18 -13.57
C GLN A 220 -10.60 -9.94 -13.51
N GLU A 221 -9.62 -9.55 -14.33
CA GLU A 221 -8.25 -10.10 -14.29
C GLU A 221 -7.46 -9.84 -13.00
N LYS A 222 -7.94 -8.93 -12.14
CA LYS A 222 -7.29 -8.47 -10.89
C LYS A 222 -8.11 -8.81 -9.64
N THR A 223 -9.27 -9.44 -9.82
CA THR A 223 -10.09 -9.96 -8.74
C THR A 223 -9.72 -11.40 -8.46
N ILE A 224 -9.74 -11.80 -7.19
CA ILE A 224 -9.68 -13.21 -6.80
C ILE A 224 -11.11 -13.64 -6.52
N GLU A 225 -11.53 -14.72 -7.17
CA GLU A 225 -12.82 -15.31 -6.87
C GLU A 225 -12.83 -15.78 -5.40
N ARG A 226 -13.88 -15.42 -4.70
CA ARG A 226 -14.14 -16.01 -3.39
C ARG A 226 -14.57 -17.45 -3.65
N HIS A 227 -13.62 -18.39 -3.57
CA HIS A 227 -13.95 -19.82 -3.56
C HIS A 227 -15.01 -20.07 -2.49
N ARG A 228 -16.00 -20.89 -2.81
CA ARG A 228 -16.88 -21.48 -1.80
C ARG A 228 -15.98 -22.20 -0.79
N TYR A 229 -16.25 -21.96 0.47
CA TYR A 229 -15.50 -22.46 1.62
C TYR A 229 -15.15 -23.94 1.48
N GLY A 230 -13.99 -24.36 2.00
CA GLY A 230 -13.65 -25.79 2.10
C GLY A 230 -14.61 -26.54 3.02
N ASP A 231 -14.56 -27.87 2.95
CA ASP A 231 -15.57 -28.77 3.52
C ASP A 231 -15.71 -28.71 5.06
N ALA A 232 -14.74 -28.14 5.79
CA ALA A 232 -14.78 -28.08 7.26
C ALA A 232 -15.28 -26.72 7.79
N GLY A 233 -16.41 -26.72 8.50
CA GLY A 233 -16.96 -25.53 9.17
C GLY A 233 -18.41 -25.74 9.65
N TRP A 234 -18.87 -24.85 10.52
CA TRP A 234 -20.25 -24.79 11.00
C TRP A 234 -21.02 -23.78 10.15
N LEU A 235 -22.21 -24.14 9.70
CA LEU A 235 -23.10 -23.21 9.01
C LEU A 235 -24.00 -22.57 10.06
N ILE A 236 -24.05 -21.25 10.10
CA ILE A 236 -24.91 -20.51 11.02
C ILE A 236 -25.88 -19.68 10.18
N TRP A 237 -27.17 -19.87 10.41
CA TRP A 237 -28.22 -19.05 9.83
C TRP A 237 -28.65 -17.97 10.83
N GLY A 238 -29.01 -16.80 10.32
CA GLY A 238 -29.64 -15.75 11.11
C GLY A 238 -30.44 -14.79 10.25
N GLY A 239 -31.53 -14.27 10.82
CA GLY A 239 -32.36 -13.23 10.27
C GLY A 239 -32.23 -11.92 11.07
N ILE A 240 -32.25 -10.79 10.36
CA ILE A 240 -32.20 -9.45 10.92
C ILE A 240 -33.35 -8.64 10.33
N ILE A 241 -34.08 -7.94 11.19
CA ILE A 241 -35.15 -7.03 10.81
C ILE A 241 -34.99 -5.72 11.59
N HIS A 242 -35.64 -4.64 11.16
CA HIS A 242 -35.53 -3.37 11.86
C HIS A 242 -36.00 -3.49 13.32
N GLY A 243 -35.06 -3.28 14.25
CA GLY A 243 -35.32 -3.32 15.69
C GLY A 243 -35.32 -4.72 16.32
N SER A 244 -35.04 -5.80 15.57
CA SER A 244 -34.98 -7.15 16.12
C SER A 244 -34.07 -8.10 15.32
N THR A 245 -33.75 -9.25 15.90
CA THR A 245 -32.96 -10.32 15.27
C THR A 245 -33.58 -11.67 15.62
N THR A 246 -33.42 -12.66 14.77
CA THR A 246 -33.73 -14.05 15.13
C THR A 246 -32.65 -14.61 16.05
N ASP A 247 -32.96 -15.71 16.72
CA ASP A 247 -31.91 -16.57 17.27
C ASP A 247 -31.04 -17.10 16.13
N LEU A 248 -29.75 -17.31 16.43
CA LEU A 248 -28.81 -17.90 15.48
C LEU A 248 -28.99 -19.42 15.48
N HIS A 249 -29.29 -19.97 14.31
CA HIS A 249 -29.41 -21.42 14.13
C HIS A 249 -28.10 -22.03 13.66
N VAL A 250 -27.55 -22.96 14.42
CA VAL A 250 -26.31 -23.68 14.07
C VAL A 250 -26.66 -24.98 13.38
N GLN A 251 -26.31 -25.08 12.10
CA GLN A 251 -26.52 -26.24 11.27
C GLN A 251 -25.22 -27.04 11.10
N SER A 252 -25.26 -28.31 11.53
CA SER A 252 -24.13 -29.23 11.47
C SER A 252 -23.99 -29.97 10.13
N VAL A 253 -25.07 -30.08 9.36
CA VAL A 253 -25.10 -30.76 8.05
C VAL A 253 -25.42 -29.79 6.90
N THR A 254 -25.22 -30.24 5.65
CA THR A 254 -25.56 -29.42 4.48
C THR A 254 -27.04 -29.02 4.48
N MET A 255 -27.32 -27.74 4.26
CA MET A 255 -28.68 -27.21 4.18
C MET A 255 -29.43 -27.84 2.99
N THR A 256 -30.60 -28.43 3.25
CA THR A 256 -31.53 -28.97 2.24
C THR A 256 -32.85 -28.21 2.31
N GLY A 257 -33.67 -28.29 1.26
CA GLY A 257 -34.98 -27.60 1.25
C GLY A 257 -35.89 -28.04 2.40
N HIS A 258 -35.82 -29.30 2.83
CA HIS A 258 -36.61 -29.80 3.96
C HIS A 258 -36.15 -29.18 5.28
N ILE A 259 -34.84 -29.16 5.53
CA ILE A 259 -34.27 -28.52 6.72
C ILE A 259 -34.58 -27.02 6.71
N TYR A 260 -34.44 -26.38 5.55
CA TYR A 260 -34.76 -24.96 5.40
C TYR A 260 -36.22 -24.67 5.75
N ARG A 261 -37.17 -25.45 5.22
CA ARG A 261 -38.59 -25.32 5.57
C ARG A 261 -38.83 -25.56 7.06
N ASP A 262 -38.48 -26.74 7.56
CA ASP A 262 -38.91 -27.21 8.89
C ASP A 262 -38.20 -26.51 10.04
N VAL A 263 -36.96 -26.08 9.82
CA VAL A 263 -36.12 -25.48 10.86
C VAL A 263 -36.03 -23.98 10.68
N ILE A 264 -35.76 -23.49 9.47
CA ILE A 264 -35.59 -22.06 9.25
C ILE A 264 -36.95 -21.34 9.16
N LEU A 265 -37.79 -21.72 8.20
CA LEU A 265 -39.02 -20.99 7.93
C LEU A 265 -40.04 -21.17 9.06
N GLU A 266 -40.33 -22.41 9.44
CA GLU A 266 -41.38 -22.72 10.42
C GLU A 266 -41.03 -22.27 11.83
N GLN A 267 -39.77 -22.38 12.26
CA GLN A 267 -39.39 -22.05 13.65
C GLN A 267 -38.98 -20.60 13.82
N HIS A 268 -38.26 -20.02 12.84
CA HIS A 268 -37.71 -18.68 12.99
C HIS A 268 -38.49 -17.62 12.21
N VAL A 269 -38.86 -17.86 10.95
CA VAL A 269 -39.48 -16.83 10.09
C VAL A 269 -40.98 -16.67 10.39
N ARG A 270 -41.69 -17.78 10.64
CA ARG A 270 -43.14 -17.80 10.90
C ARG A 270 -43.55 -16.93 12.09
N LEU A 271 -42.73 -16.86 13.13
CA LEU A 271 -42.95 -16.01 14.30
C LEU A 271 -43.07 -14.53 13.92
N PHE A 272 -42.20 -14.05 13.03
CA PHE A 272 -42.20 -12.65 12.58
C PHE A 272 -43.32 -12.37 11.59
N ARG A 273 -43.63 -13.33 10.70
CA ARG A 273 -44.81 -13.24 9.83
C ARG A 273 -46.09 -13.09 10.66
N GLY A 274 -46.25 -13.89 11.72
CA GLY A 274 -47.42 -13.80 12.61
C GLY A 274 -47.54 -12.46 13.35
N ALA A 275 -46.41 -11.87 13.74
CA ALA A 275 -46.39 -10.59 14.46
C ALA A 275 -46.64 -9.37 13.55
N MET A 276 -46.11 -9.39 12.32
CA MET A 276 -46.13 -8.24 11.41
C MET A 276 -47.23 -8.31 10.34
N GLY A 277 -47.83 -9.48 10.13
CA GLY A 277 -48.95 -9.66 9.22
C GLY A 277 -48.57 -9.45 7.75
N ALA A 278 -49.49 -8.86 6.98
CA ALA A 278 -49.41 -8.79 5.51
C ALA A 278 -48.25 -7.94 4.97
N GLU A 279 -47.73 -7.01 5.77
CA GLU A 279 -46.61 -6.13 5.35
C GLU A 279 -45.24 -6.82 5.48
N PHE A 280 -45.17 -8.00 6.11
CA PHE A 280 -43.93 -8.72 6.32
C PHE A 280 -43.32 -9.22 5.00
N LEU A 281 -42.08 -8.84 4.75
CA LEU A 281 -41.30 -9.31 3.61
C LEU A 281 -40.09 -10.11 4.10
N PHE A 282 -40.00 -11.35 3.65
CA PHE A 282 -38.83 -12.20 3.91
C PHE A 282 -37.88 -12.15 2.71
N MET A 283 -36.59 -11.97 2.99
CA MET A 283 -35.54 -11.90 1.97
C MET A 283 -34.41 -12.87 2.30
N ASP A 284 -34.13 -13.75 1.36
CA ASP A 284 -33.01 -14.69 1.34
C ASP A 284 -32.22 -14.57 0.03
N ASP A 285 -31.21 -15.41 -0.14
CA ASP A 285 -30.49 -15.52 -1.40
C ASP A 285 -31.17 -16.54 -2.35
N ASN A 286 -30.74 -16.56 -3.61
CA ASN A 286 -31.28 -17.51 -4.60
C ASN A 286 -30.60 -18.89 -4.54
N ALA A 287 -30.22 -19.39 -3.36
CA ALA A 287 -29.67 -20.73 -3.22
C ALA A 287 -30.70 -21.80 -3.57
N ARG A 288 -30.21 -22.94 -4.09
CA ARG A 288 -31.08 -24.05 -4.55
C ARG A 288 -32.07 -24.55 -3.48
N PRO A 289 -31.71 -24.68 -2.19
CA PRO A 289 -32.66 -25.10 -1.16
C PRO A 289 -33.85 -24.16 -0.99
N HIS A 290 -33.67 -22.85 -1.18
CA HIS A 290 -34.70 -21.83 -0.97
C HIS A 290 -35.76 -21.87 -2.09
N HIS A 291 -35.38 -22.35 -3.27
CA HIS A 291 -36.25 -22.49 -4.43
C HIS A 291 -36.80 -23.92 -4.60
N ALA A 292 -36.74 -24.76 -3.56
CA ALA A 292 -37.38 -26.06 -3.59
C ALA A 292 -38.92 -25.91 -3.54
N ASN A 293 -39.66 -26.78 -4.24
CA ASN A 293 -41.13 -26.70 -4.30
C ASN A 293 -41.76 -26.64 -2.89
N ILE A 294 -41.29 -27.48 -1.97
CA ILE A 294 -41.75 -27.52 -0.57
C ILE A 294 -41.54 -26.22 0.20
N VAL A 295 -40.54 -25.41 -0.20
CA VAL A 295 -40.26 -24.10 0.38
C VAL A 295 -41.20 -23.07 -0.23
N GLY A 296 -41.40 -23.11 -1.55
CA GLY A 296 -42.39 -22.27 -2.23
C GLY A 296 -43.81 -22.45 -1.68
N GLU A 297 -44.23 -23.69 -1.43
CA GLU A 297 -45.52 -24.01 -0.82
C GLU A 297 -45.65 -23.42 0.60
N CYS A 298 -44.61 -23.56 1.43
CA CYS A 298 -44.57 -23.01 2.79
C CYS A 298 -44.62 -21.47 2.83
N LEU A 299 -43.98 -20.79 1.86
CA LEU A 299 -44.04 -19.34 1.78
C LEU A 299 -45.41 -18.81 1.31
N GLN A 300 -46.17 -19.62 0.57
CA GLN A 300 -47.51 -19.28 0.07
C GLN A 300 -48.64 -19.56 1.07
N SER A 301 -48.43 -20.46 2.05
CA SER A 301 -49.38 -20.75 3.14
C SER A 301 -49.38 -19.69 4.24
#